data_AF-A0A969S7R9-F1
#
_entry.id   AF-A0A969S7R9-F1
#
_cell.length_a   1.000
_cell.length_b   1.000
_cell.length_c   1.000
_cell.angle_alpha   90.00
_cell.angle_beta   90.00
_cell.angle_gamma   90.00
#
_symmetry.space_group_name_H-M   'P 1'
#
loop_
_entity.id
_entity.type
_entity.pdbx_description
1 polymer ?
#
loop_
_entity_poly.entity_id
_entity_poly.type
_entity_poly.pdbx_seq_one_letter_code
_entity_poly.pdbx_strand_id
1 'polypeptide(L)'
;MTPEERHLWLQIQQRQMLALEKISAQLERMAIALDRLSPRTAPNYQFPLESFKGFDWSAIGATVDKSDQHGAAVVSWNGQQYTRRSPSNKFDPAVWFSRCVGKGEDDKNVYERLVTFKPLSKTEVDPLPEKVTRLANF
;
A
#
# COMPACT_ATOMS: atom_id res chain seq x y z
N MET A 1 55.36 0.74 5.90
CA MET A 1 54.43 1.73 6.47
C MET A 1 55.10 2.42 7.65
N THR A 2 55.28 3.73 7.58
CA THR A 2 55.89 4.55 8.63
C THR A 2 54.95 4.70 9.83
N PRO A 3 55.45 5.13 11.02
CA PRO A 3 54.59 5.48 12.15
C PRO A 3 53.53 6.54 11.80
N GLU A 4 53.88 7.52 10.97
CA GLU A 4 52.97 8.58 10.51
C GLU A 4 51.87 8.04 9.60
N GLU A 5 52.23 7.18 8.64
CA GLU A 5 51.26 6.51 7.77
C GLU A 5 50.30 5.62 8.57
N ARG A 6 50.81 4.93 9.61
CA ARG A 6 49.97 4.15 10.55
C ARG A 6 49.00 5.04 11.30
N HIS A 7 49.47 6.19 11.81
CA HIS A 7 48.62 7.12 12.54
C HIS A 7 47.53 7.70 11.64
N LEU A 8 47.89 8.11 10.42
CA LEU A 8 46.95 8.61 9.42
C LEU A 8 45.90 7.56 9.06
N TRP A 9 46.32 6.31 8.85
CA TRP A 9 45.40 5.20 8.55
C TRP A 9 44.40 4.97 9.70
N LEU A 10 44.87 4.95 10.94
CA LEU A 10 43.99 4.80 12.11
C LEU A 10 42.98 5.96 12.22
N GLN A 11 43.40 7.20 11.96
CA GLN A 11 42.50 8.35 11.94
C GLN A 11 41.43 8.23 10.85
N ILE A 12 41.82 7.77 9.66
CA ILE A 12 40.87 7.53 8.56
C ILE A 12 39.86 6.45 8.96
N GLN A 13 40.32 5.34 9.54
CA GLN A 13 39.44 4.26 10.02
C GLN A 13 38.46 4.76 11.08
N GLN A 14 38.93 5.53 12.07
CA GLN A 14 38.06 6.11 13.10
C GLN A 14 37.00 7.04 12.51
N ARG A 15 37.38 7.90 11.55
CA ARG A 15 36.43 8.80 10.86
C ARG A 15 35.39 8.02 10.06
N GLN A 16 35.80 6.95 9.38
CA GLN A 16 34.89 6.08 8.63
C GLN A 16 33.90 5.37 9.56
N MET A 17 34.38 4.81 10.67
CA MET A 17 33.53 4.16 11.67
C MET A 17 32.50 5.14 12.25
N LEU A 18 32.93 6.35 12.66
CA LEU A 18 32.03 7.39 13.14
C LEU A 18 31.01 7.84 12.10
N ALA A 19 31.38 7.88 10.82
CA ALA A 19 30.46 8.22 9.74
C ALA A 19 29.40 7.11 9.55
N LEU A 20 29.81 5.85 9.59
CA LEU A 20 28.89 4.70 9.48
C LEU A 20 27.90 4.65 10.65
N GLU A 21 28.37 4.88 11.88
CA GLU A 21 27.49 4.95 13.07
C GLU A 21 26.45 6.07 12.92
N LYS A 22 26.86 7.24 12.46
CA LYS A 22 25.94 8.37 12.22
C LYS A 22 24.91 8.05 11.12
N ILE A 23 25.32 7.38 10.05
CA ILE A 23 24.42 6.96 8.98
C ILE A 23 23.40 5.95 9.52
N SER A 24 23.83 4.93 10.27
CA SER A 24 22.94 3.94 10.87
C SER A 24 21.89 4.60 11.76
N ALA A 25 22.32 5.48 12.67
CA ALA A 25 21.41 6.19 13.57
C ALA A 25 20.40 7.08 12.80
N GLN A 26 20.82 7.68 11.69
CA GLN A 26 19.94 8.51 10.88
C GLN A 26 18.92 7.67 10.09
N LEU A 27 19.32 6.51 9.58
CA LEU A 27 18.44 5.56 8.90
C LEU A 27 17.38 5.01 9.86
N GLU A 28 17.74 4.67 11.10
CA GLU A 28 16.80 4.23 12.12
C GLU A 28 15.75 5.31 12.43
N ARG A 29 16.18 6.58 12.58
CA ARG A 29 15.26 7.70 12.79
C ARG A 29 14.33 7.92 11.62
N MET A 30 14.83 7.79 10.39
CA MET A 30 14.01 7.88 9.17
C MET A 30 12.98 6.76 9.10
N ALA A 31 13.37 5.52 9.42
CA ALA A 31 12.45 4.38 9.46
C ALA A 31 11.31 4.61 10.47
N ILE A 32 11.64 5.08 11.68
CA ILE A 32 10.63 5.42 12.70
C ILE A 32 9.70 6.55 12.23
N ALA A 33 10.24 7.58 11.58
CA ALA A 33 9.44 8.68 11.06
C ALA A 33 8.48 8.22 9.95
N LEU A 34 8.97 7.37 9.04
CA LEU A 34 8.16 6.79 7.95
C LEU A 34 7.06 5.87 8.49
N ASP A 35 7.35 5.07 9.51
CA ASP A 35 6.36 4.20 10.16
C ASP A 35 5.23 5.03 10.80
N ARG A 36 5.55 6.18 11.38
CA ARG A 36 4.54 7.11 11.93
C ARG A 36 3.69 7.82 10.87
N LEU A 37 4.26 8.08 9.70
CA LEU A 37 3.57 8.76 8.59
C LEU A 37 2.78 7.80 7.71
N SER A 38 3.11 6.51 7.73
CA SER A 38 2.42 5.51 6.93
C SER A 38 0.97 5.37 7.40
N PRO A 39 -0.02 5.35 6.48
CA PRO A 39 -1.40 5.10 6.84
C PRO A 39 -1.48 3.78 7.61
N ARG A 40 -1.93 3.85 8.87
CA ARG A 40 -2.07 2.66 9.73
C ARG A 40 -3.12 1.69 9.22
N THR A 41 -3.98 2.15 8.31
CA THR A 41 -5.10 1.41 7.75
C THR A 41 -5.00 1.37 6.24
N ALA A 42 -5.35 0.23 5.67
CA ALA A 42 -5.46 0.05 4.23
C ALA A 42 -6.42 1.09 3.59
N PRO A 43 -6.10 1.66 2.43
CA PRO A 43 -6.91 2.73 1.82
C PRO A 43 -8.30 2.32 1.34
N ASN A 44 -8.57 1.02 1.19
CA ASN A 44 -9.79 0.47 0.58
C ASN A 44 -10.13 1.09 -0.78
N TYR A 45 -9.15 1.06 -1.71
CA TYR A 45 -9.34 1.51 -3.08
C TYR A 45 -10.54 0.84 -3.74
N GLN A 46 -11.18 1.52 -4.69
CA GLN A 46 -12.32 0.98 -5.42
C GLN A 46 -12.06 1.06 -6.92
N PHE A 47 -12.23 -0.07 -7.60
CA PHE A 47 -12.04 -0.18 -9.04
C PHE A 47 -13.20 -0.94 -9.68
N PRO A 48 -13.43 -0.76 -11.00
CA PRO A 48 -14.42 -1.55 -11.74
C PRO A 48 -14.08 -3.05 -11.69
N LEU A 49 -15.10 -3.90 -11.58
CA LEU A 49 -14.91 -5.36 -11.50
C LEU A 49 -14.18 -5.92 -12.72
N GLU A 50 -14.47 -5.39 -13.90
CA GLU A 50 -13.86 -5.76 -15.17
C GLU A 50 -12.34 -5.53 -15.21
N SER A 51 -11.82 -4.59 -14.41
CA SER A 51 -10.39 -4.32 -14.34
C SER A 51 -9.60 -5.40 -13.57
N PHE A 52 -10.27 -6.21 -12.74
CA PHE A 52 -9.63 -7.11 -11.77
C PHE A 52 -8.57 -8.02 -12.40
N LYS A 53 -8.89 -8.67 -13.52
CA LYS A 53 -8.02 -9.69 -14.12
C LYS A 53 -6.72 -9.11 -14.69
N GLY A 54 -6.76 -7.86 -15.14
CA GLY A 54 -5.62 -7.15 -15.72
C GLY A 54 -5.09 -6.01 -14.85
N PHE A 55 -5.49 -5.95 -13.58
CA PHE A 55 -5.17 -4.83 -12.71
C PHE A 55 -3.66 -4.73 -12.46
N ASP A 56 -3.10 -3.54 -12.63
CA ASP A 56 -1.71 -3.25 -12.28
C ASP A 56 -1.58 -3.00 -10.76
N TRP A 57 -1.17 -4.04 -10.04
CA TRP A 57 -0.98 -3.98 -8.59
C TRP A 57 0.11 -3.00 -8.17
N SER A 58 1.10 -2.74 -9.03
CA SER A 58 2.17 -1.80 -8.72
C SER A 58 1.69 -0.35 -8.65
N ALA A 59 0.59 -0.02 -9.36
CA ALA A 59 -0.02 1.31 -9.34
C ALA A 59 -0.55 1.72 -7.96
N ILE A 60 -0.83 0.75 -7.08
CA ILE A 60 -1.21 1.00 -5.67
C ILE A 60 -0.09 0.65 -4.68
N GLY A 61 1.12 0.40 -5.17
CA GLY A 61 2.26 -0.03 -4.35
C GLY A 61 2.11 -1.44 -3.78
N ALA A 62 1.29 -2.29 -4.41
CA ALA A 62 1.12 -3.69 -4.03
C ALA A 62 1.89 -4.63 -4.96
N THR A 63 2.19 -5.82 -4.48
CA THR A 63 2.83 -6.91 -5.23
C THR A 63 1.99 -8.17 -5.16
N VAL A 64 1.96 -8.96 -6.25
CA VAL A 64 1.20 -10.22 -6.27
C VAL A 64 2.11 -11.35 -5.79
N ASP A 65 1.79 -11.92 -4.64
CA ASP A 65 2.54 -13.03 -4.04
C ASP A 65 2.08 -14.38 -4.62
N LYS A 66 0.77 -14.51 -4.85
CA LYS A 66 0.15 -15.73 -5.38
C LYS A 66 -0.96 -15.39 -6.36
N SER A 67 -1.07 -16.19 -7.42
CA SER A 67 -2.10 -16.12 -8.44
C SER A 67 -2.71 -17.49 -8.69
N ASP A 68 -3.92 -17.49 -9.23
CA ASP A 68 -4.60 -18.67 -9.76
C ASP A 68 -5.26 -18.34 -11.11
N GLN A 69 -6.06 -19.27 -11.64
CA GLN A 69 -6.77 -19.11 -12.92
C GLN A 69 -7.70 -17.89 -12.98
N HIS A 70 -8.06 -17.30 -11.83
CA HIS A 70 -8.92 -16.13 -11.74
C HIS A 70 -8.13 -14.82 -11.56
N GLY A 71 -6.80 -14.87 -11.42
CA GLY A 71 -5.93 -13.70 -11.22
C GLY A 71 -5.22 -13.71 -9.87
N ALA A 72 -4.87 -12.53 -9.35
CA ALA A 72 -4.21 -12.42 -8.04
C ALA A 72 -5.07 -13.06 -6.94
N ALA A 73 -4.47 -13.81 -6.03
CA ALA A 73 -5.13 -14.49 -4.91
C ALA A 73 -4.58 -14.01 -3.55
N VAL A 74 -3.30 -13.68 -3.49
CA VAL A 74 -2.64 -13.06 -2.34
C VAL A 74 -1.77 -11.91 -2.85
N VAL A 75 -1.86 -10.76 -2.19
CA VAL A 75 -1.05 -9.58 -2.50
C VAL A 75 -0.41 -9.02 -1.24
N SER A 76 0.79 -8.46 -1.38
CA SER A 76 1.52 -7.77 -0.33
C SER A 76 1.47 -6.26 -0.54
N TRP A 77 1.10 -5.52 0.50
CA TRP A 77 1.06 -4.06 0.52
C TRP A 77 1.56 -3.56 1.88
N ASN A 78 2.54 -2.66 1.87
CA ASN A 78 3.18 -2.13 3.08
C ASN A 78 3.64 -3.23 4.06
N GLY A 79 4.27 -4.30 3.54
CA GLY A 79 4.74 -5.45 4.32
C GLY A 79 3.65 -6.37 4.86
N GLN A 80 2.38 -6.14 4.53
CA GLN A 80 1.24 -6.92 5.01
C GLN A 80 0.57 -7.69 3.87
N GLN A 81 0.19 -8.94 4.14
CA GLN A 81 -0.51 -9.78 3.16
C GLN A 81 -2.03 -9.61 3.25
N TYR A 82 -2.64 -9.48 2.07
CA TYR A 82 -4.09 -9.43 1.87
C TYR A 82 -4.53 -10.58 0.98
N THR A 83 -5.63 -11.24 1.35
CA THR A 83 -6.16 -12.40 0.63
C THR A 83 -7.42 -12.03 -0.12
N ARG A 84 -7.56 -12.53 -1.35
CA ARG A 84 -8.75 -12.37 -2.17
C ARG A 84 -9.98 -13.00 -1.51
N ARG A 85 -11.10 -12.28 -1.53
CA ARG A 85 -12.43 -12.69 -1.08
C ARG A 85 -13.43 -12.41 -2.19
N SER A 86 -14.36 -13.33 -2.39
CA SER A 86 -15.44 -13.22 -3.37
C SER A 86 -16.58 -14.14 -2.94
N PRO A 87 -17.38 -13.77 -1.93
CA PRO A 87 -18.44 -14.62 -1.44
C PRO A 87 -19.53 -14.81 -2.48
N SER A 88 -20.00 -16.04 -2.62
CA SER A 88 -21.20 -16.37 -3.38
C SER A 88 -22.44 -16.06 -2.54
N ASN A 89 -22.91 -14.82 -2.57
CA ASN A 89 -24.11 -14.38 -1.86
C ASN A 89 -25.07 -13.62 -2.80
N LYS A 90 -26.23 -13.19 -2.27
CA LYS A 90 -27.26 -12.47 -3.04
C LYS A 90 -26.91 -11.01 -3.36
N PHE A 91 -25.76 -10.52 -2.90
CA PHE A 91 -25.35 -9.13 -3.11
C PHE A 91 -24.59 -8.97 -4.43
N ASP A 92 -24.36 -7.72 -4.82
CA ASP A 92 -23.68 -7.40 -6.07
C ASP A 92 -22.32 -8.12 -6.17
N PRO A 93 -21.97 -8.65 -7.37
CA PRO A 93 -20.69 -9.32 -7.59
C PRO A 93 -19.53 -8.45 -7.12
N ALA A 94 -18.63 -8.97 -6.29
CA ALA A 94 -17.47 -8.22 -5.84
C ALA A 94 -16.29 -9.14 -5.52
N VAL A 95 -15.09 -8.66 -5.83
CA VAL A 95 -13.82 -9.24 -5.42
C VAL A 95 -13.10 -8.22 -4.55
N TRP A 96 -12.66 -8.58 -3.35
CA TRP A 96 -11.86 -7.67 -2.52
C TRP A 96 -10.70 -8.38 -1.87
N PHE A 97 -9.71 -7.60 -1.45
CA PHE A 97 -8.53 -8.09 -0.75
C PHE A 97 -8.54 -7.55 0.67
N SER A 98 -8.59 -8.46 1.64
CA SER A 98 -8.65 -8.11 3.05
C SER A 98 -7.68 -8.90 3.91
N ARG A 99 -7.38 -8.35 5.08
CA ARG A 99 -6.61 -9.01 6.15
C ARG A 99 -7.29 -8.80 7.50
N CYS A 100 -7.07 -9.74 8.41
CA CYS A 100 -7.52 -9.60 9.80
C CYS A 100 -6.56 -8.65 10.53
N VAL A 101 -7.09 -7.66 11.24
CA VAL A 101 -6.31 -6.70 12.02
C VAL A 101 -6.42 -6.93 13.53
N GLY A 102 -7.14 -7.98 13.94
CA GLY A 102 -7.34 -8.35 15.33
C GLY A 102 -8.78 -8.73 15.63
N LYS A 103 -9.14 -8.72 16.90
CA LYS A 103 -10.50 -8.93 17.38
C LYS A 103 -11.11 -7.64 17.91
N GLY A 104 -12.39 -7.45 17.65
CA GLY A 104 -13.19 -6.37 18.22
C GLY A 104 -13.64 -6.68 19.65
N GLU A 105 -14.37 -5.74 20.24
CA GLU A 105 -14.94 -5.87 21.59
C GLU A 105 -15.93 -7.05 21.71
N ASP A 106 -16.48 -7.51 20.60
CA ASP A 106 -17.42 -8.62 20.51
C ASP A 106 -16.74 -9.99 20.24
N ASP A 107 -15.41 -10.07 20.42
CA ASP A 107 -14.55 -11.23 20.10
C ASP A 107 -14.58 -11.65 18.61
N LYS A 108 -15.15 -10.84 17.73
CA LYS A 108 -15.17 -11.11 16.28
C LYS A 108 -13.95 -10.51 15.59
N ASN A 109 -13.49 -11.19 14.54
CA ASN A 109 -12.39 -10.72 13.72
C ASN A 109 -12.75 -9.41 13.02
N VAL A 110 -11.91 -8.39 13.19
CA VAL A 110 -11.97 -7.13 12.46
C VAL A 110 -11.08 -7.26 11.24
N TYR A 111 -11.59 -6.83 10.09
CA TYR A 111 -10.87 -6.89 8.83
C TYR A 111 -10.74 -5.49 8.23
N GLU A 112 -9.57 -5.21 7.67
CA GLU A 112 -9.38 -4.06 6.79
C GLU A 112 -9.34 -4.53 5.33
N ARG A 113 -9.70 -3.64 4.40
CA ARG A 113 -9.72 -3.91 2.96
C ARG A 113 -8.71 -3.02 2.26
N LEU A 114 -7.84 -3.62 1.45
CA LEU A 114 -6.91 -2.88 0.60
C LEU A 114 -7.60 -2.32 -0.64
N VAL A 115 -8.34 -3.18 -1.32
CA VAL A 115 -8.98 -2.86 -2.59
C VAL A 115 -10.25 -3.69 -2.77
N THR A 116 -11.27 -3.08 -3.37
CA THR A 116 -12.54 -3.69 -3.76
C THR A 116 -12.77 -3.46 -5.25
N PHE A 117 -12.93 -4.55 -5.99
CA PHE A 117 -13.40 -4.60 -7.36
C PHE A 117 -14.89 -4.91 -7.33
N LYS A 118 -15.70 -3.99 -7.82
CA LYS A 118 -17.15 -4.14 -7.88
C LYS A 118 -17.68 -3.48 -9.16
N PRO A 119 -18.86 -3.89 -9.66
CA PRO A 119 -19.54 -3.15 -10.70
C PRO A 119 -19.60 -1.69 -10.26
N LEU A 120 -19.06 -0.80 -11.09
CA LEU A 120 -19.49 0.57 -11.02
C LEU A 120 -20.93 0.52 -11.53
N SER A 121 -21.90 0.61 -10.61
CA SER A 121 -23.25 0.96 -11.02
C SER A 121 -23.10 2.16 -11.95
N LYS A 122 -23.74 2.12 -13.12
CA LYS A 122 -23.89 3.30 -13.97
C LYS A 122 -24.49 4.34 -13.05
N THR A 123 -23.64 5.20 -12.51
CA THR A 123 -24.10 6.38 -11.81
C THR A 123 -24.69 7.16 -12.95
N GLU A 124 -26.02 7.15 -13.08
CA GLU A 124 -26.70 8.10 -13.95
C GLU A 124 -26.30 9.46 -13.40
N VAL A 125 -25.30 10.06 -14.04
CA VAL A 125 -24.89 11.41 -13.73
C VAL A 125 -25.86 12.28 -14.50
N ASP A 126 -26.72 12.97 -13.76
CA ASP A 126 -27.56 13.99 -14.37
C ASP A 126 -26.68 15.01 -15.10
N PRO A 127 -27.03 15.41 -16.33
CA PRO A 127 -26.26 16.40 -17.06
C PRO A 127 -26.18 17.70 -16.25
N LEU A 128 -25.05 18.40 -16.36
CA LEU A 128 -24.90 19.72 -15.77
C LEU A 128 -26.03 20.64 -16.26
N PRO A 129 -26.75 21.35 -15.37
CA PRO A 129 -27.75 22.32 -15.80
C PRO A 129 -27.14 23.36 -16.74
N GLU A 130 -27.86 23.76 -17.80
CA GLU A 130 -27.34 24.69 -18.83
C GLU A 130 -26.76 25.99 -18.27
N LYS A 131 -27.31 26.48 -17.15
CA LYS A 131 -26.85 27.68 -16.47
C LYS A 131 -25.42 27.52 -15.93
N VAL A 132 -25.05 26.31 -15.51
CA VAL A 132 -23.71 25.97 -15.01
C VAL A 132 -22.74 25.84 -16.19
N THR A 133 -23.14 25.13 -17.24
CA THR A 133 -22.31 24.93 -18.45
C THR A 133 -21.91 26.26 -19.10
N ARG A 134 -22.85 27.22 -19.18
CA ARG A 134 -22.59 28.56 -19.73
C ARG A 134 -21.61 29.41 -18.93
N LEU A 135 -21.50 29.19 -17.62
CA LEU A 135 -20.59 29.95 -16.75
C LEU A 135 -19.22 29.29 -16.62
N ALA A 136 -19.14 27.98 -16.83
CA ALA A 136 -17.91 27.21 -16.67
C ALA A 136 -16.97 27.24 -17.88
N ASN A 137 -17.40 27.80 -19.02
CA ASN A 137 -16.60 27.91 -20.27
C ASN A 137 -15.91 26.58 -20.69
N PHE A 138 -16.64 25.46 -20.65
CA PHE A 138 -16.17 24.21 -21.27
C PHE A 138 -16.20 24.28 -22.80
#